data_AF-V4KTL1-F1
#
_entry.id   AF-V4KTL1-F1
#
_cell.length_a   1.000
_cell.length_b   1.000
_cell.length_c   1.000
_cell.angle_alpha   90.00
_cell.angle_beta   90.00
_cell.angle_gamma   90.00
#
_symmetry.space_group_name_H-M   'P 1'
#
loop_
_entity.id
_entity.type
_entity.pdbx_description
1 polymer ?
#
loop_
_entity_poly.entity_id
_entity_poly.type
_entity_poly.pdbx_seq_one_letter_code
_entity_poly.pdbx_strand_id
1 'polypeptide(L)'
;MKSFFSRFSVLRRPKKQILSGVAFVGFIMLITGAVYQEQTIERPTQMVITTAGRIDMCQFCHDQEKLDPAHDAAVLGCASCHLGDPLAITKDKAHAGMILNPGDLRIVHKTCGVNECHPGDVKKVHNSLMATNRGILGTLLYYWGESDSQDTELTVKDLIDSGENSQALDYFRKLCGTCHLWKQKNDLPGVPAFFNEKGGGCSACHYRMPAGHQRPGLFDDEWATATETEQVIHPLIDQKFDDQNCIRCHNRSGRIGLAYIGVFESEGYGTPYEDGALSSQQLPGERFYLELADDIHHRKNIACIDCHTREEVMGDGTSYAHYEEQLEISCEVCHSTNPGTTRKNNLMTNVIEEDGRWKLLSKRDPNIDFPINPPASGVCDFAGHKRVTCEACHSTWVPQCYGCHARRDASKTHIDKLSLEETPGRWEEGRSYIRYLKPMLAIWGEEVVVVTPGCQDMVTFVDEEGSVTDSFNRFTMAAINPHTTQEKGRTCVDCHASTKTVGLGEGTLRVKNGVVQFTPQHRGEPTASGHTPGLDTFVTLDGTPLQHGSRENLRPFNGDELRRILRVGLCVGCHDSYTDPAWKTYTEESVCPDPRGASEFTTARWPTPVPRQGEEKL
;
A
#
# COMPACT_ATOMS: atom_id res chain seq x y z
N MET A 1 -3.23 75.56 47.19
CA MET A 1 -4.65 75.14 47.27
C MET A 1 -4.74 73.77 46.63
N LYS A 2 -4.73 72.68 47.42
CA LYS A 2 -5.85 72.03 48.13
C LYS A 2 -6.44 70.87 47.30
N SER A 3 -6.29 69.66 47.85
CA SER A 3 -7.00 68.39 47.59
C SER A 3 -6.85 67.78 46.19
N PHE A 4 -6.45 66.52 46.01
CA PHE A 4 -7.21 65.35 46.48
C PHE A 4 -6.31 64.08 46.41
N PHE A 5 -5.55 63.80 47.47
CA PHE A 5 -5.08 62.45 47.79
C PHE A 5 -5.88 61.97 49.00
N SER A 6 -6.17 60.67 49.08
CA SER A 6 -6.85 59.94 50.17
C SER A 6 -8.36 59.73 50.05
N ARG A 7 -8.76 58.57 49.51
CA ARG A 7 -9.83 57.72 50.06
C ARG A 7 -9.51 56.24 49.75
N PHE A 8 -8.51 55.70 50.44
CA PHE A 8 -8.44 54.26 50.74
C PHE A 8 -8.78 54.09 52.23
N SER A 9 -9.64 53.11 52.53
CA SER A 9 -10.24 52.70 53.83
C SER A 9 -11.77 52.89 53.80
N VAL A 10 -12.62 51.92 54.12
CA VAL A 10 -12.54 50.73 54.97
C VAL A 10 -13.46 49.66 54.37
N LEU A 11 -12.94 48.53 53.89
CA LEU A 11 -13.75 47.33 53.71
C LEU A 11 -14.11 46.82 55.11
N ARG A 12 -15.40 46.97 55.49
CA ARG A 12 -15.94 46.40 56.74
C ARG A 12 -15.65 44.90 56.75
N ARG A 13 -14.78 44.44 57.67
CA ARG A 13 -14.61 43.01 57.92
C ARG A 13 -15.98 42.42 58.25
N PRO A 14 -16.46 41.40 57.51
CA PRO A 14 -17.71 40.73 57.83
C PRO A 14 -17.68 40.23 59.29
N LYS A 15 -18.81 40.41 60.01
CA LYS A 15 -18.95 39.95 61.40
C LYS A 15 -18.62 38.45 61.45
N LYS A 16 -17.74 38.01 62.37
CA LYS A 16 -17.31 36.61 62.54
C LYS A 16 -18.47 35.59 62.46
N GLN A 17 -19.64 35.94 63.00
CA GLN A 17 -20.84 35.10 62.98
C GLN A 17 -21.40 34.81 61.57
N ILE A 18 -21.27 35.73 60.61
CA ILE A 18 -21.74 35.52 59.23
C ILE A 18 -20.76 34.59 58.48
N LEU A 19 -19.45 34.74 58.70
CA LEU A 19 -18.46 33.80 58.15
C LEU A 19 -18.63 32.39 58.71
N SER A 20 -18.90 32.26 60.01
CA SER A 20 -19.17 30.96 60.64
C SER A 20 -20.46 30.32 60.13
N GLY A 21 -21.51 31.11 59.88
CA GLY A 21 -22.76 30.61 59.30
C GLY A 21 -22.60 30.13 57.85
N VAL A 22 -21.88 30.88 57.01
CA VAL A 22 -21.59 30.47 55.63
C VAL A 22 -20.70 29.22 55.61
N ALA A 23 -19.69 29.14 56.47
CA ALA A 23 -18.85 27.95 56.61
C ALA A 23 -19.65 26.72 57.07
N PHE A 24 -20.60 26.90 58.00
CA PHE A 24 -21.45 25.82 58.49
C PHE A 24 -22.45 25.34 57.42
N VAL A 25 -23.06 26.25 56.68
CA VAL A 25 -23.94 25.89 55.54
C VAL A 25 -23.15 25.20 54.44
N GLY A 26 -21.95 25.68 54.11
CA GLY A 26 -21.04 25.00 53.17
C GLY A 26 -20.66 23.61 53.64
N PHE A 27 -20.42 23.41 54.94
CA PHE A 27 -20.13 22.11 55.53
C PHE A 27 -21.33 21.16 55.47
N ILE A 28 -22.55 21.64 55.75
CA ILE A 28 -23.76 20.83 55.59
C ILE A 28 -23.98 20.46 54.12
N MET A 29 -23.82 21.40 53.18
CA MET A 29 -23.94 21.09 51.75
C MET A 29 -22.92 20.03 51.31
N LEU A 30 -21.69 20.09 51.81
CA LEU A 30 -20.67 19.07 51.55
C LEU A 30 -21.07 17.69 52.11
N ILE A 31 -21.58 17.63 53.35
CA ILE A 31 -22.06 16.37 53.93
C ILE A 31 -23.24 15.82 53.14
N THR A 32 -24.24 16.64 52.84
CA THR A 32 -25.42 16.21 52.09
C THR A 32 -25.02 15.76 50.69
N GLY A 33 -24.08 16.45 50.04
CA GLY A 33 -23.51 16.04 48.76
C GLY A 33 -22.77 14.70 48.83
N ALA A 34 -21.97 14.48 49.88
CA ALA A 34 -21.27 13.21 50.09
C ALA A 34 -22.24 12.05 50.40
N VAL A 35 -23.28 12.29 51.20
CA VAL A 35 -24.32 11.29 51.49
C VAL A 35 -25.12 10.96 50.23
N TYR A 36 -25.50 11.98 49.46
CA TYR A 36 -26.20 11.77 48.19
C TYR A 36 -25.33 10.96 47.20
N GLN A 37 -24.05 11.32 47.08
CA GLN A 37 -23.09 10.57 46.26
C GLN A 37 -22.96 9.12 46.72
N GLU A 38 -22.80 8.87 48.03
CA GLU A 38 -22.68 7.52 48.58
C GLU A 38 -23.95 6.67 48.37
N GLN A 39 -25.14 7.29 48.43
CA GLN A 39 -26.42 6.60 48.20
C GLN A 39 -26.73 6.35 46.72
N THR A 40 -26.09 7.07 45.80
CA THR A 40 -26.33 6.97 44.35
C THR A 40 -25.28 6.15 43.61
N ILE A 41 -24.16 5.80 44.24
CA ILE A 41 -23.17 4.90 43.66
C ILE A 41 -23.70 3.47 43.71
N GLU A 42 -23.96 2.90 42.52
CA GLU A 42 -24.22 1.47 42.38
C GLU A 42 -22.93 0.68 42.64
N ARG A 43 -23.03 -0.35 43.50
CA ARG A 43 -21.89 -1.20 43.86
C ARG A 43 -22.15 -2.64 43.45
N PRO A 44 -21.14 -3.33 42.89
CA PRO A 44 -21.26 -4.74 42.61
C PRO A 44 -21.44 -5.54 43.90
N THR A 45 -22.26 -6.59 43.84
CA THR A 45 -22.45 -7.54 44.95
C THR A 45 -21.25 -8.46 45.13
N GLN A 46 -20.43 -8.63 44.10
CA GLN A 46 -19.23 -9.47 44.08
C GLN A 46 -18.12 -8.79 43.27
N MET A 47 -16.86 -9.00 43.67
CA MET A 47 -15.73 -8.58 42.85
C MET A 47 -15.66 -9.42 41.58
N VAL A 48 -15.50 -8.78 40.43
CA VAL A 48 -15.27 -9.48 39.18
C VAL A 48 -13.80 -9.89 39.13
N ILE A 49 -13.55 -11.19 39.09
CA ILE A 49 -12.21 -11.77 39.02
C ILE A 49 -12.12 -12.55 37.72
N THR A 50 -11.12 -12.26 36.90
CA THR A 50 -10.86 -12.98 35.67
C THR A 50 -10.37 -14.40 35.97
N THR A 51 -10.45 -15.28 34.99
CA THR A 51 -9.94 -16.66 35.11
C THR A 51 -8.43 -16.68 35.39
N ALA A 52 -7.69 -15.65 34.96
CA ALA A 52 -6.28 -15.46 35.28
C ALA A 52 -6.03 -14.90 36.71
N GLY A 53 -7.07 -14.76 37.54
CA GLY A 53 -6.97 -14.33 38.95
C GLY A 53 -6.79 -12.82 39.14
N ARG A 54 -7.08 -11.99 38.12
CA ARG A 54 -6.97 -10.53 38.20
C ARG A 54 -8.33 -9.94 38.52
N ILE A 55 -8.38 -8.91 39.37
CA ILE A 55 -9.62 -8.14 39.56
C ILE A 55 -9.78 -7.21 38.35
N ASP A 56 -10.94 -7.23 37.71
CA ASP A 56 -11.28 -6.33 36.62
C ASP A 56 -12.75 -5.92 36.68
N MET A 57 -13.00 -4.76 37.31
CA MET A 57 -14.33 -4.22 37.53
C MET A 57 -14.93 -3.56 36.28
N CYS A 58 -14.24 -3.53 35.14
CA CYS A 58 -14.80 -2.98 33.90
C CYS A 58 -16.08 -3.74 33.51
N GLN A 59 -16.08 -5.06 33.65
CA GLN A 59 -17.21 -5.94 33.33
C GLN A 59 -18.42 -5.75 34.25
N PHE A 60 -18.30 -5.00 35.35
CA PHE A 60 -19.46 -4.63 36.15
C PHE A 60 -20.40 -3.70 35.37
N CYS A 61 -19.84 -2.79 34.57
CA CYS A 61 -20.60 -1.87 33.72
C CYS A 61 -20.68 -2.34 32.27
N HIS A 62 -19.67 -3.10 31.82
CA HIS A 62 -19.48 -3.61 30.46
C HIS A 62 -19.64 -5.14 30.44
N ASP A 63 -20.86 -5.61 30.71
CA ASP A 63 -21.18 -7.05 30.82
C ASP A 63 -21.76 -7.67 29.52
N GLN A 64 -21.91 -6.88 28.45
CA GLN A 64 -22.50 -7.31 27.18
C GLN A 64 -21.45 -7.50 26.08
N GLU A 65 -20.23 -7.04 26.31
CA GLU A 65 -19.11 -7.08 25.38
C GLU A 65 -18.67 -8.52 25.16
N LYS A 66 -18.72 -8.96 23.90
CA LYS A 66 -18.31 -10.31 23.50
C LYS A 66 -17.09 -10.22 22.59
N LEU A 67 -15.96 -10.68 23.10
CA LEU A 67 -14.68 -10.69 22.40
C LEU A 67 -14.47 -12.05 21.71
N ASP A 68 -13.38 -12.15 20.94
CA ASP A 68 -13.00 -13.43 20.36
C ASP A 68 -12.48 -14.39 21.45
N PRO A 69 -12.54 -15.72 21.22
CA PRO A 69 -12.16 -16.69 22.25
C PRO A 69 -10.72 -16.59 22.76
N ALA A 70 -9.78 -16.07 21.96
CA ALA A 70 -8.39 -15.92 22.39
C ALA A 70 -8.19 -14.70 23.31
N HIS A 71 -9.08 -13.71 23.23
CA HIS A 71 -9.03 -12.47 24.01
C HIS A 71 -10.24 -12.26 24.90
N ASP A 72 -10.91 -13.33 25.34
CA ASP A 72 -12.12 -13.24 26.16
C ASP A 72 -11.88 -12.39 27.43
N ALA A 73 -12.76 -11.40 27.67
CA ALA A 73 -12.67 -10.49 28.80
C ALA A 73 -12.80 -11.22 30.16
N ALA A 74 -13.51 -12.35 30.21
CA ALA A 74 -13.59 -13.20 31.40
C ALA A 74 -12.24 -13.88 31.72
N VAL A 75 -11.32 -13.97 30.76
CA VAL A 75 -9.99 -14.56 30.94
C VAL A 75 -8.95 -13.47 31.19
N LEU A 76 -8.87 -12.48 30.31
CA LEU A 76 -7.80 -11.47 30.32
C LEU A 76 -8.15 -10.21 31.11
N GLY A 77 -9.43 -9.86 31.20
CA GLY A 77 -9.89 -8.54 31.66
C GLY A 77 -9.71 -7.45 30.60
N CYS A 78 -10.57 -6.43 30.65
CA CYS A 78 -10.54 -5.28 29.75
C CYS A 78 -9.29 -4.42 29.96
N ALA A 79 -8.84 -4.25 31.20
CA ALA A 79 -7.73 -3.37 31.54
C ALA A 79 -6.37 -3.89 31.05
N SER A 80 -6.25 -5.19 30.78
CA SER A 80 -5.05 -5.78 30.17
C SER A 80 -4.79 -5.25 28.75
N CYS A 81 -5.86 -4.87 28.04
CA CYS A 81 -5.77 -4.27 26.71
C CYS A 81 -5.91 -2.75 26.79
N HIS A 82 -6.96 -2.27 27.43
CA HIS A 82 -7.34 -0.86 27.43
C HIS A 82 -6.67 -0.03 28.53
N LEU A 83 -5.87 -0.64 29.40
CA LEU A 83 -5.32 0.02 30.59
C LEU A 83 -6.46 0.56 31.49
N GLY A 84 -6.25 1.68 32.17
CA GLY A 84 -7.20 2.21 33.15
C GLY A 84 -7.03 1.62 34.55
N ASP A 85 -7.98 1.93 35.44
CA ASP A 85 -8.00 1.41 36.81
C ASP A 85 -9.04 0.28 36.94
N PRO A 86 -8.60 -1.00 36.93
CA PRO A 86 -9.51 -2.15 37.00
C PRO A 86 -10.17 -2.31 38.37
N LEU A 87 -9.78 -1.55 39.39
CA LEU A 87 -10.36 -1.63 40.74
C LEU A 87 -11.44 -0.56 40.95
N ALA A 88 -11.52 0.43 40.08
CA ALA A 88 -12.48 1.51 40.18
C ALA A 88 -13.84 1.11 39.60
N ILE A 89 -14.91 1.54 40.27
CA ILE A 89 -16.32 1.26 39.88
C ILE A 89 -17.05 2.50 39.35
N THR A 90 -16.36 3.65 39.27
CA THR A 90 -16.91 4.90 38.73
C THR A 90 -16.26 5.21 37.39
N LYS A 91 -17.06 5.58 36.39
CA LYS A 91 -16.64 5.89 35.01
C LYS A 91 -15.33 6.68 34.94
N ASP A 92 -15.28 7.84 35.59
CA ASP A 92 -14.12 8.75 35.49
C ASP A 92 -12.83 8.15 36.05
N LYS A 93 -12.92 7.34 37.11
CA LYS A 93 -11.75 6.71 37.72
C LYS A 93 -11.33 5.46 36.95
N ALA A 94 -12.28 4.62 36.54
CA ALA A 94 -12.00 3.41 35.78
C ALA A 94 -11.34 3.74 34.43
N HIS A 95 -11.84 4.77 33.73
CA HIS A 95 -11.29 5.20 32.45
C HIS A 95 -10.05 6.11 32.56
N ALA A 96 -9.60 6.45 33.77
CA ALA A 96 -8.43 7.31 33.93
C ALA A 96 -7.17 6.61 33.39
N GLY A 97 -6.57 7.15 32.34
CA GLY A 97 -5.40 6.55 31.68
C GLY A 97 -5.74 5.37 30.75
N MET A 98 -7.02 5.16 30.45
CA MET A 98 -7.45 4.19 29.46
C MET A 98 -7.02 4.61 28.05
N ILE A 99 -6.69 3.63 27.21
CA ILE A 99 -6.39 3.79 25.80
C ILE A 99 -7.43 3.07 24.96
N LEU A 100 -7.84 3.70 23.85
CA LEU A 100 -8.89 3.15 22.99
C LEU A 100 -8.37 2.06 22.05
N ASN A 101 -7.17 2.23 21.49
CA ASN A 101 -6.56 1.26 20.58
C ASN A 101 -5.35 0.58 21.23
N PRO A 102 -5.48 -0.66 21.72
CA PRO A 102 -4.37 -1.41 22.31
C PRO A 102 -3.31 -1.83 21.29
N GLY A 103 -3.65 -1.90 20.00
CA GLY A 103 -2.70 -2.29 18.95
C GLY A 103 -1.76 -1.18 18.50
N ASP A 104 -1.92 0.04 19.00
CA ASP A 104 -1.14 1.19 18.56
C ASP A 104 0.35 1.02 18.88
N LEU A 105 1.23 1.17 17.88
CA LEU A 105 2.67 0.94 18.03
C LEU A 105 3.34 1.80 19.11
N ARG A 106 2.75 2.93 19.50
CA ARG A 106 3.31 3.81 20.55
C ARG A 106 3.08 3.27 21.95
N ILE A 107 2.05 2.44 22.14
CA ILE A 107 1.68 1.89 23.45
C ILE A 107 1.73 0.36 23.49
N VAL A 108 1.89 -0.30 22.35
CA VAL A 108 1.77 -1.77 22.21
C VAL A 108 2.63 -2.56 23.19
N HIS A 109 3.79 -2.02 23.60
CA HIS A 109 4.68 -2.61 24.60
C HIS A 109 4.05 -2.73 26.01
N LYS A 110 2.95 -2.01 26.29
CA LYS A 110 2.18 -2.09 27.53
C LYS A 110 0.89 -2.91 27.39
N THR A 111 0.56 -3.36 26.18
CA THR A 111 -0.69 -4.04 25.86
C THR A 111 -0.39 -5.40 25.21
N CYS A 112 -0.41 -5.51 23.87
CA CYS A 112 -0.16 -6.77 23.16
C CYS A 112 1.26 -7.30 23.38
N GLY A 113 2.22 -6.42 23.63
CA GLY A 113 3.65 -6.71 23.77
C GLY A 113 4.12 -7.09 25.17
N VAL A 114 3.22 -7.20 26.15
CA VAL A 114 3.60 -7.60 27.50
C VAL A 114 4.02 -9.07 27.53
N ASN A 115 4.74 -9.45 28.59
CA ASN A 115 5.07 -10.86 28.84
C ASN A 115 3.78 -11.68 28.91
N GLU A 116 3.84 -12.92 28.42
CA GLU A 116 2.69 -13.85 28.31
C GLU A 116 1.68 -13.54 27.18
N CYS A 117 1.90 -12.47 26.40
CA CYS A 117 1.12 -12.15 25.20
C CYS A 117 1.96 -12.33 23.92
N HIS A 118 2.23 -11.25 23.18
CA HIS A 118 2.96 -11.23 21.90
C HIS A 118 4.26 -10.41 21.95
N PRO A 119 5.16 -10.59 22.94
CA PRO A 119 6.34 -9.74 23.10
C PRO A 119 7.34 -9.87 21.93
N GLY A 120 7.39 -11.05 21.29
CA GLY A 120 8.26 -11.30 20.14
C GLY A 120 7.83 -10.57 18.86
N ASP A 121 6.54 -10.26 18.73
CA ASP A 121 5.98 -9.69 17.50
C ASP A 121 6.14 -8.19 17.42
N VAL A 122 6.20 -7.51 18.57
CA VAL A 122 6.35 -6.06 18.64
C VAL A 122 7.62 -5.62 17.90
N LYS A 123 8.75 -6.28 18.16
CA LYS A 123 10.00 -5.99 17.47
C LYS A 123 9.91 -6.26 15.97
N LYS A 124 9.26 -7.35 15.57
CA LYS A 124 9.07 -7.70 14.15
C LYS A 124 8.31 -6.60 13.42
N VAL A 125 7.16 -6.21 13.96
CA VAL A 125 6.29 -5.20 13.35
C VAL A 125 6.98 -3.83 13.32
N HIS A 126 7.67 -3.42 14.38
CA HIS A 126 8.43 -2.15 14.37
C HIS A 126 9.49 -2.10 13.27
N ASN A 127 10.12 -3.23 12.93
CA ASN A 127 11.15 -3.32 11.91
C ASN A 127 10.60 -3.58 10.50
N SER A 128 9.31 -3.90 10.37
CA SER A 128 8.67 -4.15 9.07
C SER A 128 8.67 -2.90 8.17
N LEU A 129 8.70 -3.10 6.86
CA LEU A 129 8.62 -2.00 5.89
C LEU A 129 7.32 -1.19 6.01
N MET A 130 6.21 -1.77 6.46
CA MET A 130 4.96 -1.03 6.67
C MET A 130 5.01 -0.09 7.90
N ALA A 131 5.84 -0.41 8.89
CA ALA A 131 6.06 0.48 10.04
C ALA A 131 7.14 1.52 9.74
N THR A 132 8.21 1.13 9.08
CA THR A 132 9.37 2.01 8.88
C THR A 132 9.26 2.87 7.62
N ASN A 133 8.60 2.37 6.56
CA ASN A 133 8.55 2.95 5.21
C ASN A 133 9.93 3.28 4.61
N ARG A 134 11.00 2.61 5.06
CA ARG A 134 12.38 2.85 4.61
C ARG A 134 12.52 2.78 3.09
N GLY A 135 11.88 1.80 2.44
CA GLY A 135 11.89 1.69 0.98
C GLY A 135 11.27 2.89 0.26
N ILE A 136 10.19 3.47 0.79
CA ILE A 136 9.57 4.67 0.19
C ILE A 136 10.47 5.89 0.43
N LEU A 137 10.95 6.07 1.67
CA LEU A 137 11.77 7.22 2.05
C LEU A 137 13.10 7.23 1.28
N GLY A 138 13.81 6.11 1.27
CA GLY A 138 15.10 5.98 0.60
C GLY A 138 15.00 6.15 -0.91
N THR A 139 14.01 5.52 -1.55
CA THR A 139 13.76 5.70 -3.00
C THR A 139 13.42 7.16 -3.33
N LEU A 140 12.56 7.82 -2.54
CA LEU A 140 12.18 9.21 -2.80
C LEU A 140 13.37 10.17 -2.63
N LEU A 141 14.11 10.06 -1.54
CA LEU A 141 15.32 10.84 -1.28
C LEU A 141 16.34 10.69 -2.41
N TYR A 142 16.56 9.46 -2.88
CA TYR A 142 17.47 9.18 -3.99
C TYR A 142 16.99 9.79 -5.30
N TYR A 143 15.73 9.59 -5.67
CA TYR A 143 15.17 10.10 -6.92
C TYR A 143 15.15 11.63 -7.00
N TRP A 144 15.03 12.29 -5.86
CA TRP A 144 15.01 13.75 -5.77
C TRP A 144 16.40 14.34 -5.51
N GLY A 145 17.46 13.51 -5.54
CA GLY A 145 18.85 13.94 -5.42
C GLY A 145 19.26 14.37 -4.01
N GLU A 146 18.48 14.03 -2.98
CA GLU A 146 18.78 14.31 -1.58
C GLU A 146 19.61 13.18 -0.91
N SER A 147 19.77 12.04 -1.58
CA SER A 147 20.61 10.92 -1.18
C SER A 147 21.31 10.29 -2.39
N ASP A 148 22.52 9.78 -2.20
CA ASP A 148 23.26 9.03 -3.22
C ASP A 148 22.86 7.54 -3.26
N SER A 149 22.05 7.08 -2.31
CA SER A 149 21.58 5.68 -2.21
C SER A 149 20.07 5.61 -1.98
N GLN A 150 19.45 4.55 -2.51
CA GLN A 150 18.07 4.17 -2.18
C GLN A 150 17.95 3.49 -0.81
N ASP A 151 19.07 3.12 -0.20
CA ASP A 151 19.11 2.61 1.16
C ASP A 151 19.08 3.77 2.15
N THR A 152 18.27 3.65 3.19
CA THR A 152 18.21 4.62 4.27
C THR A 152 17.94 3.92 5.59
N GLU A 153 18.53 4.41 6.68
CA GLU A 153 18.15 4.02 8.05
C GLU A 153 17.00 4.89 8.59
N LEU A 154 16.65 5.98 7.90
CA LEU A 154 15.57 6.87 8.29
C LEU A 154 14.23 6.15 8.23
N THR A 155 13.49 6.18 9.33
CA THR A 155 12.14 5.62 9.42
C THR A 155 11.09 6.70 9.61
N VAL A 156 9.83 6.35 9.35
CA VAL A 156 8.70 7.23 9.68
C VAL A 156 8.64 7.56 11.17
N LYS A 157 9.06 6.63 12.04
CA LYS A 157 9.11 6.90 13.48
C LYS A 157 10.11 8.01 13.80
N ASP A 158 11.28 7.97 13.16
CA ASP A 158 12.30 9.01 13.32
C ASP A 158 11.77 10.36 12.83
N LEU A 159 11.06 10.39 11.70
CA LEU A 159 10.41 11.62 11.20
C LEU A 159 9.38 12.18 12.17
N ILE A 160 8.54 11.32 12.77
CA ILE A 160 7.55 11.75 13.76
C ILE A 160 8.24 12.35 14.99
N ASP A 161 9.34 11.76 15.45
CA ASP A 161 10.05 12.19 16.66
C ASP A 161 10.90 13.45 16.44
N SER A 162 11.60 13.53 15.31
CA SER A 162 12.58 14.58 15.04
C SER A 162 11.96 15.82 14.39
N GLY A 163 10.85 15.66 13.68
CA GLY A 163 10.30 16.72 12.81
C GLY A 163 11.17 17.04 11.60
N GLU A 164 12.16 16.19 11.27
CA GLU A 164 13.07 16.39 10.15
C GLU A 164 12.30 16.53 8.83
N ASN A 165 12.77 17.45 7.98
CA ASN A 165 12.11 17.82 6.75
C ASN A 165 13.09 18.28 5.65
N SER A 166 12.68 18.06 4.40
CA SER A 166 13.37 18.40 3.15
C SER A 166 12.31 18.49 2.04
N GLN A 167 12.66 18.69 0.76
CA GLN A 167 11.63 18.75 -0.28
C GLN A 167 10.97 17.38 -0.48
N ALA A 168 11.77 16.31 -0.55
CA ALA A 168 11.29 14.94 -0.63
C ALA A 168 10.51 14.52 0.63
N LEU A 169 11.02 14.83 1.82
CA LEU A 169 10.34 14.47 3.07
C LEU A 169 9.04 15.27 3.25
N ASP A 170 8.98 16.54 2.83
CA ASP A 170 7.77 17.37 2.87
C ASP A 170 6.69 16.80 1.95
N TYR A 171 7.08 16.34 0.75
CA TYR A 171 6.20 15.63 -0.18
C TYR A 171 5.67 14.33 0.44
N PHE A 172 6.53 13.51 1.04
CA PHE A 172 6.12 12.29 1.75
C PHE A 172 5.15 12.59 2.90
N ARG A 173 5.50 13.52 3.78
CA ARG A 173 4.70 13.93 4.95
C ARG A 173 3.29 14.35 4.55
N LYS A 174 3.16 15.13 3.48
CA LYS A 174 1.88 15.71 3.06
C LYS A 174 1.07 14.82 2.13
N LEU A 175 1.68 13.99 1.28
CA LEU A 175 0.92 13.15 0.34
C LEU A 175 0.85 11.68 0.75
N CYS A 176 1.92 11.15 1.34
CA CYS A 176 2.10 9.72 1.63
C CYS A 176 1.96 9.35 3.12
N GLY A 177 1.97 10.32 4.03
CA GLY A 177 1.95 10.13 5.49
C GLY A 177 0.73 9.40 6.09
N THR A 178 -0.17 8.85 5.27
CA THR A 178 -1.28 7.98 5.71
C THR A 178 -1.03 6.49 5.46
N CYS A 179 0.11 6.13 4.89
CA CYS A 179 0.41 4.79 4.39
C CYS A 179 1.38 3.98 5.30
N HIS A 180 1.41 4.24 6.60
CA HIS A 180 2.29 3.54 7.55
C HIS A 180 1.56 3.11 8.83
N LEU A 181 2.11 2.13 9.55
CA LEU A 181 1.45 1.53 10.71
C LEU A 181 1.41 2.43 11.96
N TRP A 182 2.29 3.44 12.06
CA TRP A 182 2.26 4.44 13.14
C TRP A 182 1.12 5.45 13.04
N LYS A 183 0.42 5.54 11.90
CA LYS A 183 -0.74 6.42 11.74
C LYS A 183 -1.80 5.99 12.75
N GLN A 184 -2.43 6.92 13.45
CA GLN A 184 -3.49 6.57 14.38
C GLN A 184 -4.81 6.39 13.63
N LYS A 185 -5.74 5.66 14.22
CA LYS A 185 -7.12 5.66 13.73
C LYS A 185 -7.81 6.93 14.21
N ASN A 186 -8.69 7.49 13.38
CA ASN A 186 -9.54 8.65 13.70
C ASN A 186 -8.77 9.95 14.03
N ASP A 187 -7.57 10.13 13.48
CA ASP A 187 -6.72 11.31 13.73
C ASP A 187 -6.80 12.41 12.65
N LEU A 188 -7.55 12.19 11.57
CA LEU A 188 -7.75 13.17 10.49
C LEU A 188 -9.18 13.68 10.49
N PRO A 189 -9.46 14.87 11.05
CA PRO A 189 -10.80 15.45 11.01
C PRO A 189 -11.16 15.88 9.57
N GLY A 190 -12.43 15.74 9.18
CA GLY A 190 -12.95 16.28 7.92
C GLY A 190 -12.55 15.52 6.65
N VAL A 191 -12.02 14.31 6.76
CA VAL A 191 -11.78 13.40 5.62
C VAL A 191 -12.76 12.21 5.65
N PRO A 192 -13.03 11.54 4.51
CA PRO A 192 -13.87 10.34 4.48
C PRO A 192 -13.43 9.29 5.51
N ALA A 193 -14.41 8.59 6.11
CA ALA A 193 -14.16 7.65 7.22
C ALA A 193 -13.12 6.58 6.86
N PHE A 194 -13.11 6.14 5.60
CA PHE A 194 -12.10 5.24 5.05
C PHE A 194 -10.64 5.61 5.39
N PHE A 195 -10.28 6.91 5.38
CA PHE A 195 -8.92 7.36 5.71
C PHE A 195 -8.62 7.32 7.20
N ASN A 196 -9.64 7.52 8.03
CA ASN A 196 -9.55 7.44 9.48
C ASN A 196 -9.44 6.01 10.00
N GLU A 197 -9.89 5.03 9.22
CA GLU A 197 -9.80 3.61 9.58
C GLU A 197 -8.42 2.98 9.30
N LYS A 198 -7.49 3.72 8.67
CA LYS A 198 -6.12 3.28 8.36
C LYS A 198 -5.20 3.34 9.59
N GLY A 199 -4.16 2.50 9.57
CA GLY A 199 -3.15 2.47 10.63
C GLY A 199 -3.67 1.84 11.93
N GLY A 200 -3.08 2.24 13.05
CA GLY A 200 -3.39 1.74 14.39
C GLY A 200 -2.52 0.54 14.81
N GLY A 201 -1.34 0.37 14.23
CA GLY A 201 -0.41 -0.72 14.52
C GLY A 201 -1.01 -2.10 14.26
N CYS A 202 -1.06 -2.95 15.29
CA CYS A 202 -1.61 -4.30 15.19
C CYS A 202 -3.09 -4.31 14.73
N SER A 203 -3.86 -3.29 15.14
CA SER A 203 -5.27 -3.15 14.74
C SER A 203 -5.46 -2.67 13.29
N ALA A 204 -4.39 -2.38 12.57
CA ALA A 204 -4.48 -2.14 11.12
C ALA A 204 -4.97 -3.40 10.40
N CYS A 205 -4.48 -4.57 10.83
CA CYS A 205 -4.78 -5.86 10.22
C CYS A 205 -5.72 -6.70 11.07
N HIS A 206 -5.50 -6.80 12.38
CA HIS A 206 -6.24 -7.72 13.26
C HIS A 206 -7.64 -7.23 13.67
N TYR A 207 -8.12 -6.12 13.12
CA TYR A 207 -9.42 -5.55 13.47
C TYR A 207 -10.52 -6.14 12.61
N ARG A 208 -11.54 -6.76 13.24
CA ARG A 208 -12.74 -7.27 12.57
C ARG A 208 -13.99 -6.89 13.35
N MET A 209 -15.10 -6.57 12.67
CA MET A 209 -16.37 -6.34 13.36
C MET A 209 -17.09 -7.66 13.66
N PRO A 210 -17.85 -7.75 14.78
CA PRO A 210 -18.73 -8.89 15.03
C PRO A 210 -19.78 -9.06 13.92
N ALA A 211 -20.33 -10.27 13.79
CA ALA A 211 -21.36 -10.56 12.79
C ALA A 211 -22.55 -9.59 12.91
N GLY A 212 -23.06 -9.15 11.75
CA GLY A 212 -24.13 -8.13 11.67
C GLY A 212 -23.63 -6.69 11.70
N HIS A 213 -22.33 -6.45 11.89
CA HIS A 213 -21.74 -5.11 11.90
C HIS A 213 -20.62 -5.01 10.87
N GLN A 214 -20.48 -3.83 10.27
CA GLN A 214 -19.50 -3.56 9.24
C GLN A 214 -18.76 -2.25 9.55
N ARG A 215 -17.54 -2.15 9.04
CA ARG A 215 -16.80 -0.88 8.99
C ARG A 215 -17.04 -0.26 7.62
N PRO A 216 -16.87 1.06 7.47
CA PRO A 216 -16.85 1.68 6.15
C PRO A 216 -15.88 0.94 5.22
N GLY A 217 -16.39 0.33 4.17
CA GLY A 217 -15.67 -0.43 3.17
C GLY A 217 -14.87 0.45 2.21
N LEU A 218 -14.21 -0.19 1.24
CA LEU A 218 -13.48 0.50 0.18
C LEU A 218 -14.38 1.36 -0.72
N PHE A 219 -15.64 0.99 -0.87
CA PHE A 219 -16.60 1.66 -1.76
C PHE A 219 -17.59 2.56 -1.02
N ASP A 220 -17.39 2.74 0.29
CA ASP A 220 -18.29 3.54 1.11
C ASP A 220 -17.78 4.99 1.14
N ASP A 221 -18.59 5.91 0.64
CA ASP A 221 -18.34 7.35 0.68
C ASP A 221 -18.84 8.00 2.00
N GLU A 222 -19.07 7.20 3.03
CA GLU A 222 -19.55 7.68 4.33
C GLU A 222 -18.53 8.63 4.98
N TRP A 223 -19.02 9.81 5.32
CA TRP A 223 -18.31 10.76 6.16
C TRP A 223 -18.59 10.38 7.61
N ALA A 224 -17.57 10.38 8.46
CA ALA A 224 -17.76 10.06 9.87
C ALA A 224 -18.70 11.08 10.54
N THR A 225 -19.99 10.76 10.61
CA THR A 225 -20.97 11.47 11.44
C THR A 225 -21.10 10.68 12.73
N ALA A 226 -20.23 10.96 13.70
CA ALA A 226 -20.46 10.47 15.05
C ALA A 226 -21.73 11.13 15.58
N THR A 227 -22.86 10.42 15.53
CA THR A 227 -24.04 10.79 16.31
C THR A 227 -23.85 10.20 17.72
N GLU A 228 -23.99 11.03 18.76
CA GLU A 228 -23.74 10.65 20.17
C GLU A 228 -24.68 9.53 20.70
N THR A 229 -25.55 8.98 19.85
CA THR A 229 -26.67 8.10 20.24
C THR A 229 -26.52 6.64 19.84
N GLU A 230 -25.47 6.26 19.10
CA GLU A 230 -25.27 4.87 18.69
C GLU A 230 -24.40 4.10 19.70
N GLN A 231 -24.84 2.88 20.04
CA GLN A 231 -24.10 1.98 20.91
C GLN A 231 -22.77 1.61 20.24
N VAL A 232 -21.64 1.93 20.88
CA VAL A 232 -20.32 1.59 20.35
C VAL A 232 -20.12 0.07 20.46
N ILE A 233 -19.91 -0.57 19.32
CA ILE A 233 -19.76 -2.03 19.23
C ILE A 233 -18.29 -2.37 19.28
N HIS A 234 -17.92 -3.23 20.23
CA HIS A 234 -16.53 -3.63 20.40
C HIS A 234 -16.06 -4.50 19.22
N PRO A 235 -14.93 -4.17 18.58
CA PRO A 235 -14.34 -5.00 17.52
C PRO A 235 -13.68 -6.26 18.07
N LEU A 236 -13.50 -7.26 17.23
CA LEU A 236 -12.76 -8.47 17.50
C LEU A 236 -11.30 -8.30 17.07
N ILE A 237 -10.37 -8.88 17.82
CA ILE A 237 -8.94 -8.91 17.49
C ILE A 237 -8.57 -10.35 17.16
N ASP A 238 -8.50 -10.70 15.87
CA ASP A 238 -8.19 -12.07 15.47
C ASP A 238 -7.26 -12.16 14.26
N GLN A 239 -6.76 -13.38 14.00
CA GLN A 239 -5.92 -13.70 12.85
C GLN A 239 -6.71 -14.00 11.57
N LYS A 240 -8.05 -13.96 11.63
CA LYS A 240 -8.97 -14.31 10.53
C LYS A 240 -9.63 -13.04 9.99
N PHE A 241 -8.80 -12.08 9.63
CA PHE A 241 -9.25 -10.77 9.17
C PHE A 241 -9.54 -10.74 7.67
N ASP A 242 -10.23 -9.69 7.25
CA ASP A 242 -10.69 -9.48 5.88
C ASP A 242 -9.61 -8.81 5.01
N ASP A 243 -9.55 -9.16 3.72
CA ASP A 243 -8.63 -8.55 2.75
C ASP A 243 -8.82 -7.04 2.63
N GLN A 244 -10.01 -6.52 2.96
CA GLN A 244 -10.28 -5.08 3.06
C GLN A 244 -9.29 -4.37 3.99
N ASN A 245 -8.78 -5.03 5.04
CA ASN A 245 -7.75 -4.44 5.91
C ASN A 245 -6.43 -4.18 5.17
N CYS A 246 -6.06 -5.06 4.23
CA CYS A 246 -4.90 -4.88 3.34
C CYS A 246 -5.20 -3.79 2.29
N ILE A 247 -6.36 -3.88 1.64
CA ILE A 247 -6.72 -3.03 0.50
C ILE A 247 -6.85 -1.55 0.91
N ARG A 248 -7.21 -1.25 2.17
CA ARG A 248 -7.23 0.12 2.72
C ARG A 248 -5.92 0.90 2.52
N CYS A 249 -4.79 0.22 2.55
CA CYS A 249 -3.48 0.82 2.27
C CYS A 249 -3.01 0.52 0.85
N HIS A 250 -3.21 -0.71 0.36
CA HIS A 250 -2.73 -1.18 -0.95
C HIS A 250 -3.61 -0.77 -2.15
N ASN A 251 -4.46 0.27 -2.02
CA ASN A 251 -5.31 0.78 -3.10
C ASN A 251 -4.76 1.99 -3.87
N ARG A 252 -3.59 2.53 -3.52
CA ARG A 252 -3.07 3.76 -4.13
C ARG A 252 -1.68 3.60 -4.73
N SER A 253 -0.66 3.32 -3.92
CA SER A 253 0.68 3.02 -4.42
C SER A 253 0.69 1.62 -5.02
N GLY A 254 1.07 1.48 -6.30
CA GLY A 254 0.99 0.24 -7.08
C GLY A 254 -0.43 -0.29 -7.38
N ARG A 255 -1.44 0.09 -6.59
CA ARG A 255 -2.86 -0.31 -6.70
C ARG A 255 -3.07 -1.84 -6.65
N ILE A 256 -2.16 -2.56 -6.02
CA ILE A 256 -2.14 -4.03 -5.96
C ILE A 256 -3.42 -4.60 -5.37
N GLY A 257 -3.91 -4.03 -4.27
CA GLY A 257 -5.15 -4.49 -3.64
C GLY A 257 -6.38 -4.30 -4.52
N LEU A 258 -6.42 -3.22 -5.31
CA LEU A 258 -7.50 -3.00 -6.29
C LEU A 258 -7.38 -3.97 -7.47
N ALA A 259 -6.16 -4.14 -7.99
CA ALA A 259 -5.89 -5.02 -9.11
C ALA A 259 -6.28 -6.48 -8.81
N TYR A 260 -5.97 -6.96 -7.60
CA TYR A 260 -6.33 -8.30 -7.13
C TYR A 260 -7.82 -8.56 -7.21
N ILE A 261 -8.64 -7.58 -6.83
CA ILE A 261 -10.11 -7.67 -6.82
C ILE A 261 -10.76 -7.20 -8.13
N GLY A 262 -9.98 -6.96 -9.20
CA GLY A 262 -10.51 -6.56 -10.50
C GLY A 262 -10.94 -5.10 -10.59
N VAL A 263 -10.44 -4.22 -9.74
CA VAL A 263 -10.76 -2.79 -9.74
C VAL A 263 -9.60 -1.98 -10.34
N PHE A 264 -9.89 -1.17 -11.34
CA PHE A 264 -8.94 -0.24 -11.94
C PHE A 264 -9.40 1.21 -11.73
N GLU A 265 -8.65 1.99 -10.96
CA GLU A 265 -8.89 3.42 -10.82
C GLU A 265 -8.75 4.12 -12.19
N SER A 266 -9.82 4.78 -12.64
CA SER A 266 -9.88 5.43 -13.94
C SER A 266 -9.16 6.79 -13.93
N GLU A 267 -9.14 7.48 -15.07
CA GLU A 267 -8.53 8.80 -15.23
C GLU A 267 -9.30 9.95 -14.56
N GLY A 268 -10.32 9.64 -13.74
CA GLY A 268 -10.98 10.62 -12.89
C GLY A 268 -12.09 11.43 -13.56
N TYR A 269 -12.68 10.95 -14.66
CA TYR A 269 -13.68 11.72 -15.41
C TYR A 269 -15.14 11.30 -15.16
N GLY A 270 -15.41 10.36 -14.24
CA GLY A 270 -16.77 9.94 -13.88
C GLY A 270 -17.63 9.47 -15.06
N THR A 271 -16.99 8.90 -16.08
CA THR A 271 -17.63 8.39 -17.30
C THR A 271 -17.43 6.87 -17.43
N PRO A 272 -18.34 6.13 -18.09
CA PRO A 272 -19.56 6.60 -18.77
C PRO A 272 -20.62 7.16 -17.80
N TYR A 273 -21.46 8.09 -18.27
CA TYR A 273 -22.52 8.67 -17.45
C TYR A 273 -23.67 7.68 -17.23
N GLU A 274 -24.27 7.75 -16.04
CA GLU A 274 -25.44 6.98 -15.64
C GLU A 274 -26.62 7.94 -15.48
N ASP A 275 -27.64 7.81 -16.34
CA ASP A 275 -28.83 8.69 -16.37
C ASP A 275 -28.53 10.21 -16.39
N GLY A 276 -27.42 10.60 -17.02
CA GLY A 276 -26.98 12.00 -17.11
C GLY A 276 -26.18 12.51 -15.91
N ALA A 277 -25.89 11.65 -14.93
CA ALA A 277 -24.97 11.90 -13.84
C ALA A 277 -23.62 11.20 -14.06
N LEU A 278 -22.61 11.56 -13.25
CA LEU A 278 -21.35 10.82 -13.20
C LEU A 278 -21.62 9.37 -12.79
N SER A 279 -20.73 8.46 -13.18
CA SER A 279 -20.83 7.04 -12.82
C SER A 279 -20.95 6.87 -11.30
N SER A 280 -21.78 5.92 -10.87
CA SER A 280 -21.88 5.52 -9.46
C SER A 280 -20.66 4.71 -8.99
N GLN A 281 -19.79 4.25 -9.90
CA GLN A 281 -18.56 3.52 -9.58
C GLN A 281 -17.48 4.46 -9.06
N GLN A 282 -17.55 4.77 -7.77
CA GLN A 282 -16.67 5.70 -7.09
C GLN A 282 -15.96 5.06 -5.88
N LEU A 283 -14.69 5.41 -5.69
CA LEU A 283 -13.88 5.16 -4.50
C LEU A 283 -13.77 6.46 -3.68
N PRO A 284 -13.47 6.37 -2.38
CA PRO A 284 -13.31 7.52 -1.49
C PRO A 284 -12.34 8.58 -2.04
N GLY A 285 -12.78 9.84 -1.95
CA GLY A 285 -12.05 10.99 -2.46
C GLY A 285 -12.26 11.26 -3.95
N GLU A 286 -13.49 11.05 -4.45
CA GLU A 286 -13.91 11.35 -5.83
C GLU A 286 -13.10 10.60 -6.90
N ARG A 287 -12.71 9.36 -6.59
CA ARG A 287 -11.89 8.51 -7.46
C ARG A 287 -12.76 7.50 -8.18
N PHE A 288 -13.07 7.74 -9.45
CA PHE A 288 -13.84 6.79 -10.26
C PHE A 288 -13.03 5.54 -10.62
N TYR A 289 -13.70 4.42 -10.86
CA TYR A 289 -13.06 3.17 -11.25
C TYR A 289 -13.81 2.44 -12.37
N LEU A 290 -13.14 1.44 -12.95
CA LEU A 290 -13.68 0.45 -13.86
C LEU A 290 -13.48 -0.94 -13.26
N GLU A 291 -14.44 -1.83 -13.51
CA GLU A 291 -14.28 -3.25 -13.21
C GLU A 291 -13.61 -3.96 -14.39
N LEU A 292 -12.56 -4.73 -14.09
CA LEU A 292 -11.77 -5.56 -14.99
C LEU A 292 -11.76 -7.00 -14.47
N ALA A 293 -11.12 -7.91 -15.21
CA ALA A 293 -10.91 -9.27 -14.73
C ALA A 293 -10.01 -9.26 -13.49
N ASP A 294 -10.53 -9.73 -12.37
CA ASP A 294 -9.81 -9.96 -11.13
C ASP A 294 -8.84 -11.15 -11.24
N ASP A 295 -7.95 -11.27 -10.25
CA ASP A 295 -6.99 -12.36 -10.20
C ASP A 295 -7.71 -13.71 -10.07
N ILE A 296 -7.21 -14.74 -10.76
CA ILE A 296 -7.77 -16.10 -10.67
C ILE A 296 -7.77 -16.64 -9.24
N HIS A 297 -6.81 -16.23 -8.40
CA HIS A 297 -6.77 -16.62 -7.00
C HIS A 297 -7.88 -15.91 -6.20
N HIS A 298 -8.13 -14.63 -6.47
CA HIS A 298 -9.26 -13.90 -5.88
C HIS A 298 -10.61 -14.54 -6.26
N ARG A 299 -10.82 -14.88 -7.54
CA ARG A 299 -12.04 -15.59 -8.00
C ARG A 299 -12.28 -16.92 -7.31
N LYS A 300 -11.21 -17.55 -6.84
CA LYS A 300 -11.26 -18.80 -6.07
C LYS A 300 -11.41 -18.57 -4.57
N ASN A 301 -11.58 -17.32 -4.11
CA ASN A 301 -11.69 -16.90 -2.72
C ASN A 301 -10.40 -17.06 -1.88
N ILE A 302 -9.24 -17.09 -2.54
CA ILE A 302 -7.93 -17.09 -1.84
C ILE A 302 -7.69 -15.68 -1.30
N ALA A 303 -7.43 -15.57 0.01
CA ALA A 303 -7.13 -14.30 0.67
C ALA A 303 -5.68 -13.87 0.47
N CYS A 304 -5.38 -12.58 0.71
CA CYS A 304 -4.01 -12.10 0.74
C CYS A 304 -3.15 -12.91 1.71
N ILE A 305 -3.69 -13.20 2.90
CA ILE A 305 -2.98 -13.95 3.94
C ILE A 305 -2.83 -15.44 3.63
N ASP A 306 -3.59 -16.00 2.69
CA ASP A 306 -3.43 -17.42 2.34
C ASP A 306 -2.08 -17.65 1.64
N CYS A 307 -1.62 -16.65 0.87
CA CYS A 307 -0.31 -16.61 0.22
C CYS A 307 0.76 -15.93 1.09
N HIS A 308 0.51 -14.67 1.50
CA HIS A 308 1.47 -13.88 2.26
C HIS A 308 1.64 -14.43 3.69
N THR A 309 2.88 -14.72 4.08
CA THR A 309 3.15 -15.37 5.36
C THR A 309 3.21 -14.36 6.51
N ARG A 310 3.20 -14.87 7.74
CA ARG A 310 3.35 -14.05 8.94
C ARG A 310 4.69 -13.30 8.96
N GLU A 311 5.79 -13.99 8.68
CA GLU A 311 7.14 -13.42 8.72
C GLU A 311 7.38 -12.44 7.56
N GLU A 312 6.64 -12.59 6.46
CA GLU A 312 6.64 -11.61 5.39
C GLU A 312 5.80 -10.37 5.71
N VAL A 313 4.59 -10.52 6.27
CA VAL A 313 3.70 -9.38 6.54
C VAL A 313 4.11 -8.65 7.81
N MET A 314 4.30 -9.35 8.92
CA MET A 314 4.67 -8.74 10.20
C MET A 314 6.18 -8.46 10.29
N GLY A 315 6.98 -9.03 9.39
CA GLY A 315 8.45 -9.01 9.43
C GLY A 315 9.02 -10.18 10.23
N ASP A 316 10.30 -10.48 9.99
CA ASP A 316 11.07 -11.52 10.69
C ASP A 316 11.98 -10.93 11.79
N GLY A 317 11.87 -9.62 12.02
CA GLY A 317 12.70 -8.87 12.96
C GLY A 317 13.92 -8.22 12.33
N THR A 318 14.24 -8.54 11.07
CA THR A 318 15.22 -7.82 10.25
C THR A 318 14.60 -6.53 9.74
N SER A 319 15.38 -5.45 9.72
CA SER A 319 14.96 -4.18 9.13
C SER A 319 15.52 -4.12 7.71
N TYR A 320 14.65 -4.34 6.73
CA TYR A 320 14.99 -4.33 5.31
C TYR A 320 14.96 -2.91 4.73
N ALA A 321 15.81 -2.64 3.75
CA ALA A 321 15.76 -1.39 2.98
C ALA A 321 14.77 -1.52 1.83
N HIS A 322 14.61 -2.72 1.27
CA HIS A 322 13.83 -2.96 0.07
C HIS A 322 12.86 -4.14 0.23
N TYR A 323 11.71 -4.08 -0.45
CA TYR A 323 10.64 -5.06 -0.25
C TYR A 323 10.99 -6.44 -0.79
N GLU A 324 11.81 -6.52 -1.84
CA GLU A 324 12.28 -7.78 -2.42
C GLU A 324 13.15 -8.59 -1.45
N GLU A 325 13.75 -7.96 -0.45
CA GLU A 325 14.53 -8.63 0.60
C GLU A 325 13.63 -9.24 1.68
N GLN A 326 12.45 -8.65 1.89
CA GLN A 326 11.45 -9.14 2.84
C GLN A 326 10.57 -10.22 2.22
N LEU A 327 10.25 -10.10 0.93
CA LEU A 327 9.39 -10.99 0.15
C LEU A 327 9.96 -12.42 0.08
N GLU A 328 9.15 -13.40 0.47
CA GLU A 328 9.47 -14.82 0.38
C GLU A 328 8.50 -15.61 -0.50
N ILE A 329 7.28 -15.10 -0.73
CA ILE A 329 6.28 -15.76 -1.57
C ILE A 329 6.62 -15.58 -3.06
N SER A 330 6.31 -16.61 -3.85
CA SER A 330 6.41 -16.62 -5.32
C SER A 330 5.39 -17.60 -5.90
N CYS A 331 5.17 -17.54 -7.22
CA CYS A 331 4.31 -18.51 -7.90
C CYS A 331 4.80 -19.94 -7.69
N GLU A 332 6.11 -20.17 -7.70
CA GLU A 332 6.74 -21.50 -7.59
C GLU A 332 6.58 -22.13 -6.19
N VAL A 333 6.32 -21.31 -5.16
CA VAL A 333 6.03 -21.83 -3.81
C VAL A 333 4.82 -22.75 -3.85
N CYS A 334 3.80 -22.43 -4.64
CA CYS A 334 2.64 -23.31 -4.83
C CYS A 334 2.75 -24.10 -6.13
N HIS A 335 3.14 -23.46 -7.24
CA HIS A 335 3.18 -24.07 -8.56
C HIS A 335 4.56 -24.66 -8.87
N SER A 336 4.91 -25.74 -8.17
CA SER A 336 6.13 -26.52 -8.43
C SER A 336 5.88 -28.01 -8.23
N THR A 337 6.92 -28.82 -8.44
CA THR A 337 6.88 -30.26 -8.20
C THR A 337 6.83 -30.62 -6.71
N ASN A 338 7.36 -29.74 -5.84
CA ASN A 338 7.32 -29.90 -4.40
C ASN A 338 6.92 -28.57 -3.72
N PRO A 339 5.61 -28.25 -3.71
CA PRO A 339 5.07 -27.02 -3.15
C PRO A 339 5.33 -26.85 -1.64
N GLY A 340 5.16 -25.62 -1.16
CA GLY A 340 5.11 -25.27 0.27
C GLY A 340 6.42 -24.77 0.87
N THR A 341 7.46 -24.53 0.07
CA THR A 341 8.73 -23.93 0.56
C THR A 341 8.91 -22.54 -0.03
N THR A 342 9.08 -21.52 0.82
CA THR A 342 9.26 -20.12 0.41
C THR A 342 10.69 -19.86 -0.10
N ARG A 343 10.92 -18.69 -0.73
CA ARG A 343 12.27 -18.27 -1.18
C ARG A 343 13.29 -18.17 -0.03
N LYS A 344 12.81 -17.99 1.21
CA LYS A 344 13.64 -17.96 2.42
C LYS A 344 13.78 -19.34 3.08
N ASN A 345 13.35 -20.42 2.41
CA ASN A 345 13.36 -21.80 2.90
C ASN A 345 12.46 -22.03 4.12
N ASN A 346 11.42 -21.21 4.31
CA ASN A 346 10.40 -21.44 5.32
C ASN A 346 9.32 -22.38 4.75
N LEU A 347 8.73 -23.21 5.62
CA LEU A 347 7.60 -24.06 5.24
C LEU A 347 6.29 -23.31 5.40
N MET A 348 5.43 -23.35 4.39
CA MET A 348 4.06 -22.88 4.47
C MET A 348 3.22 -23.90 5.25
N THR A 349 2.76 -23.50 6.43
CA THR A 349 1.97 -24.36 7.32
C THR A 349 0.59 -24.70 6.78
N ASN A 350 0.11 -23.98 5.75
CA ASN A 350 -1.17 -24.21 5.10
C ASN A 350 -1.04 -24.85 3.71
N VAL A 351 0.13 -25.37 3.34
CA VAL A 351 0.29 -26.22 2.15
C VAL A 351 0.42 -27.66 2.62
N ILE A 352 -0.50 -28.52 2.18
CA ILE A 352 -0.55 -29.93 2.59
C ILE A 352 -0.63 -30.85 1.39
N GLU A 353 -0.17 -32.08 1.57
CA GLU A 353 -0.39 -33.19 0.63
C GLU A 353 -1.44 -34.14 1.20
N GLU A 354 -2.49 -34.42 0.43
CA GLU A 354 -3.54 -35.38 0.79
C GLU A 354 -3.89 -36.22 -0.44
N ASP A 355 -3.90 -37.56 -0.30
CA ASP A 355 -4.14 -38.51 -1.39
C ASP A 355 -3.28 -38.28 -2.64
N GLY A 356 -2.00 -37.90 -2.44
CA GLY A 356 -1.06 -37.61 -3.54
C GLY A 356 -1.37 -36.32 -4.31
N ARG A 357 -2.18 -35.42 -3.75
CA ARG A 357 -2.51 -34.11 -4.32
C ARG A 357 -2.16 -33.00 -3.34
N TRP A 358 -1.55 -31.95 -3.87
CA TRP A 358 -1.22 -30.75 -3.10
C TRP A 358 -2.43 -29.82 -2.97
N LYS A 359 -2.61 -29.27 -1.78
CA LYS A 359 -3.69 -28.34 -1.45
C LYS A 359 -3.17 -27.17 -0.63
N LEU A 360 -3.76 -25.99 -0.85
CA LEU A 360 -3.62 -24.82 -0.01
C LEU A 360 -4.85 -24.73 0.91
N LEU A 361 -4.67 -24.76 2.21
CA LEU A 361 -5.73 -24.51 3.18
C LEU A 361 -5.92 -23.01 3.39
N SER A 362 -7.18 -22.55 3.47
CA SER A 362 -7.44 -21.16 3.84
C SER A 362 -7.10 -20.92 5.31
N LYS A 363 -6.39 -19.83 5.60
CA LYS A 363 -6.10 -19.35 6.94
C LYS A 363 -7.31 -18.66 7.59
N ARG A 364 -8.31 -18.26 6.79
CA ARG A 364 -9.58 -17.71 7.29
C ARG A 364 -10.53 -18.81 7.75
N ASP A 365 -10.69 -19.85 6.93
CA ASP A 365 -11.53 -21.00 7.24
C ASP A 365 -10.79 -22.32 6.95
N PRO A 366 -10.40 -23.08 7.99
CA PRO A 366 -9.65 -24.32 7.82
C PRO A 366 -10.45 -25.43 7.11
N ASN A 367 -11.76 -25.27 6.92
CA ASN A 367 -12.58 -26.23 6.17
C ASN A 367 -12.54 -25.99 4.65
N ILE A 368 -11.90 -24.91 4.20
CA ILE A 368 -11.76 -24.56 2.78
C ILE A 368 -10.35 -24.93 2.34
N ASP A 369 -10.26 -25.75 1.29
CA ASP A 369 -9.02 -26.06 0.59
C ASP A 369 -9.08 -25.66 -0.89
N PHE A 370 -7.91 -25.36 -1.45
CA PHE A 370 -7.74 -25.01 -2.85
C PHE A 370 -6.75 -25.98 -3.50
N PRO A 371 -7.09 -26.62 -4.63
CA PRO A 371 -6.17 -27.53 -5.31
C PRO A 371 -4.98 -26.78 -5.89
N ILE A 372 -3.78 -27.29 -5.64
CA ILE A 372 -2.53 -26.78 -6.20
C ILE A 372 -2.15 -27.66 -7.39
N ASN A 373 -1.96 -27.04 -8.55
CA ASN A 373 -1.54 -27.72 -9.77
C ASN A 373 -0.11 -27.31 -10.15
N PRO A 374 0.73 -28.24 -10.62
CA PRO A 374 2.04 -27.89 -11.14
C PRO A 374 1.93 -27.11 -12.46
N PRO A 375 3.01 -26.42 -12.90
CA PRO A 375 3.06 -25.75 -14.19
C PRO A 375 2.80 -26.72 -15.36
N ALA A 376 2.20 -26.21 -16.44
CA ALA A 376 1.87 -27.02 -17.62
C ALA A 376 3.12 -27.39 -18.43
N SER A 377 3.38 -28.69 -18.60
CA SER A 377 4.50 -29.17 -19.42
C SER A 377 4.28 -28.91 -20.92
N GLY A 378 5.37 -28.64 -21.64
CA GLY A 378 5.39 -28.21 -23.04
C GLY A 378 5.13 -26.72 -23.25
N VAL A 379 4.67 -26.00 -22.22
CA VAL A 379 4.34 -24.57 -22.26
C VAL A 379 5.18 -23.80 -21.25
N CYS A 380 5.10 -24.15 -19.97
CA CYS A 380 5.84 -23.49 -18.89
C CYS A 380 7.33 -23.86 -18.88
N ASP A 381 7.71 -24.98 -19.49
CA ASP A 381 9.09 -25.44 -19.68
C ASP A 381 9.65 -25.11 -21.08
N PHE A 382 8.95 -24.28 -21.86
CA PHE A 382 9.35 -23.92 -23.21
C PHE A 382 10.72 -23.22 -23.21
N ALA A 383 11.67 -23.80 -23.95
CA ALA A 383 13.08 -23.40 -23.89
C ALA A 383 13.32 -21.91 -24.22
N GLY A 384 12.54 -21.34 -25.14
CA GLY A 384 12.65 -19.93 -25.51
C GLY A 384 12.17 -18.94 -24.44
N HIS A 385 11.39 -19.41 -23.46
CA HIS A 385 10.77 -18.57 -22.42
C HIS A 385 11.35 -18.84 -21.02
N LYS A 386 12.49 -19.52 -20.90
CA LYS A 386 13.12 -19.82 -19.59
C LYS A 386 13.38 -18.59 -18.71
N ARG A 387 13.51 -17.40 -19.32
CA ARG A 387 13.72 -16.13 -18.61
C ARG A 387 12.41 -15.43 -18.26
N VAL A 388 11.27 -15.87 -18.77
CA VAL A 388 9.97 -15.19 -18.59
C VAL A 388 9.38 -15.60 -17.26
N THR A 389 9.14 -14.63 -16.39
CA THR A 389 8.46 -14.86 -15.10
C THR A 389 6.99 -15.24 -15.29
N CYS A 390 6.43 -15.95 -14.30
CA CYS A 390 5.05 -16.42 -14.36
C CYS A 390 4.06 -15.26 -14.53
N GLU A 391 4.24 -14.18 -13.78
CA GLU A 391 3.43 -12.96 -13.85
C GLU A 391 3.59 -12.23 -15.20
N ALA A 392 4.80 -12.22 -15.79
CA ALA A 392 5.00 -11.64 -17.12
C ALA A 392 4.17 -12.36 -18.19
N CYS A 393 3.94 -13.67 -18.02
CA CYS A 393 3.09 -14.47 -18.89
C CYS A 393 1.61 -14.40 -18.50
N HIS A 394 1.25 -14.44 -17.22
CA HIS A 394 -0.13 -14.64 -16.77
C HIS A 394 -0.89 -13.37 -16.37
N SER A 395 -0.22 -12.23 -16.20
CA SER A 395 -0.89 -10.95 -15.90
C SER A 395 -1.35 -10.26 -17.19
N THR A 396 -2.66 -10.20 -17.43
CA THR A 396 -3.22 -9.65 -18.68
C THR A 396 -3.34 -8.13 -18.68
N TRP A 397 -3.29 -7.51 -17.51
CA TRP A 397 -3.33 -6.06 -17.35
C TRP A 397 -2.55 -5.62 -16.11
N VAL A 398 -2.10 -4.36 -16.07
CA VAL A 398 -1.39 -3.78 -14.92
C VAL A 398 -1.68 -2.29 -14.85
N PRO A 399 -2.03 -1.72 -13.68
CA PRO A 399 -2.18 -0.27 -13.52
C PRO A 399 -0.87 0.46 -13.86
N GLN A 400 -0.94 1.42 -14.79
CA GLN A 400 0.22 2.18 -15.27
C GLN A 400 -0.10 3.67 -15.25
N CYS A 401 0.41 4.37 -14.24
CA CYS A 401 0.19 5.79 -14.02
C CYS A 401 1.35 6.59 -14.63
N TYR A 402 1.13 7.17 -15.81
CA TYR A 402 2.16 7.86 -16.57
C TYR A 402 2.20 9.35 -16.25
N GLY A 403 3.42 9.87 -16.07
CA GLY A 403 3.74 11.29 -15.83
C GLY A 403 3.09 11.86 -14.57
N CYS A 404 3.82 11.87 -13.45
CA CYS A 404 3.44 12.54 -12.21
C CYS A 404 3.83 14.03 -12.29
N HIS A 405 2.86 14.93 -12.18
CA HIS A 405 3.08 16.37 -12.13
C HIS A 405 2.94 16.84 -10.70
N ALA A 406 4.05 17.17 -10.05
CA ALA A 406 4.08 17.62 -8.67
C ALA A 406 4.44 19.10 -8.59
N ARG A 407 3.58 19.89 -7.96
CA ARG A 407 3.81 21.33 -7.75
C ARG A 407 3.79 21.63 -6.26
N ARG A 408 4.82 22.32 -5.77
CA ARG A 408 4.85 22.89 -4.40
C ARG A 408 4.70 24.41 -4.44
N ASP A 409 3.64 24.93 -3.82
CA ASP A 409 3.29 26.34 -3.76
C ASP A 409 3.57 26.89 -2.35
N ALA A 410 4.65 27.65 -2.19
CA ALA A 410 5.08 28.17 -0.88
C ALA A 410 4.10 29.18 -0.27
N SER A 411 3.26 29.85 -1.09
CA SER A 411 2.28 30.84 -0.63
C SER A 411 1.10 30.25 0.17
N LYS A 412 0.98 28.92 0.21
CA LYS A 412 -0.16 28.18 0.80
C LYS A 412 0.32 27.19 1.86
N THR A 413 -0.62 26.70 2.65
CA THR A 413 -0.38 25.62 3.63
C THR A 413 -0.96 24.29 3.17
N HIS A 414 -0.48 23.22 3.78
CA HIS A 414 -1.00 21.87 3.63
C HIS A 414 -0.72 21.07 4.92
N ILE A 415 -1.69 20.27 5.35
CA ILE A 415 -1.55 19.35 6.49
C ILE A 415 -0.36 18.40 6.29
N ASP A 416 0.62 18.47 7.19
CA ASP A 416 1.58 17.40 7.41
C ASP A 416 0.84 16.26 8.12
N LYS A 417 0.70 15.11 7.46
CA LYS A 417 -0.08 13.97 7.97
C LYS A 417 0.65 13.20 9.08
N LEU A 418 1.93 13.49 9.35
CA LEU A 418 2.68 12.91 10.46
C LEU A 418 2.49 13.73 11.75
N SER A 419 2.55 15.07 11.67
CA SER A 419 2.34 15.94 12.83
C SER A 419 0.88 16.33 13.05
N LEU A 420 0.03 16.20 12.03
CA LEU A 420 -1.36 16.65 11.98
C LEU A 420 -1.53 18.18 12.07
N GLU A 421 -0.49 18.92 11.67
CA GLU A 421 -0.46 20.38 11.66
C GLU A 421 -0.43 20.93 10.23
N GLU A 422 -1.09 22.07 10.01
CA GLU A 422 -0.94 22.84 8.77
C GLU A 422 0.46 23.45 8.70
N THR A 423 1.22 23.10 7.66
CA THR A 423 2.59 23.59 7.46
C THR A 423 2.74 24.30 6.11
N PRO A 424 3.69 25.25 5.96
CA PRO A 424 3.89 25.98 4.70
C PRO A 424 4.27 25.09 3.52
N GLY A 425 3.85 25.48 2.32
CA GLY A 425 4.06 24.75 1.08
C GLY A 425 2.94 23.77 0.77
N ARG A 426 2.03 24.14 -0.13
CA ARG A 426 0.99 23.23 -0.63
C ARG A 426 1.49 22.38 -1.78
N TRP A 427 1.30 21.08 -1.64
CA TRP A 427 1.53 20.13 -2.72
C TRP A 427 0.25 19.89 -3.51
N GLU A 428 0.38 19.91 -4.83
CA GLU A 428 -0.64 19.51 -5.78
C GLU A 428 -0.04 18.45 -6.70
N GLU A 429 -0.75 17.35 -6.88
CA GLU A 429 -0.32 16.22 -7.71
C GLU A 429 -1.35 15.96 -8.80
N GLY A 430 -0.88 15.86 -10.04
CA GLY A 430 -1.64 15.40 -11.20
C GLY A 430 -0.93 14.24 -11.89
N ARG A 431 -1.65 13.57 -12.79
CA ARG A 431 -1.06 12.57 -13.69
C ARG A 431 -1.37 12.92 -15.14
N SER A 432 -0.51 12.55 -16.08
CA SER A 432 -0.79 12.74 -17.52
C SER A 432 -1.89 11.81 -17.99
N TYR A 433 -1.76 10.50 -17.72
CA TYR A 433 -2.77 9.49 -18.07
C TYR A 433 -2.56 8.18 -17.30
N ILE A 434 -3.59 7.32 -17.22
CA ILE A 434 -3.49 5.96 -16.68
C ILE A 434 -3.93 4.91 -17.72
N ARG A 435 -3.20 3.80 -17.80
CA ARG A 435 -3.52 2.68 -18.71
C ARG A 435 -3.45 1.37 -17.94
N TYR A 436 -4.10 0.32 -18.47
CA TYR A 436 -4.05 -1.03 -17.90
C TYR A 436 -3.57 -2.09 -18.90
N LEU A 437 -3.74 -1.87 -20.21
CA LEU A 437 -3.43 -2.86 -21.24
C LEU A 437 -1.93 -2.95 -21.60
N LYS A 438 -1.60 -4.05 -22.29
CA LYS A 438 -0.30 -4.37 -22.88
C LYS A 438 0.86 -4.25 -21.88
N PRO A 439 0.84 -4.92 -20.71
CA PRO A 439 1.87 -4.78 -19.68
C PRO A 439 3.29 -4.76 -20.26
N MET A 440 4.07 -3.72 -19.96
CA MET A 440 5.43 -3.57 -20.49
C MET A 440 6.35 -4.59 -19.81
N LEU A 441 7.33 -5.10 -20.55
CA LEU A 441 8.31 -6.06 -20.09
C LEU A 441 9.72 -5.45 -20.12
N ALA A 442 10.56 -5.85 -19.19
CA ALA A 442 11.95 -5.45 -19.09
C ALA A 442 12.80 -6.56 -18.45
N ILE A 443 14.10 -6.34 -18.31
CA ILE A 443 15.01 -7.29 -17.67
C ILE A 443 15.33 -6.85 -16.24
N TRP A 444 15.08 -7.72 -15.27
CA TRP A 444 15.57 -7.56 -13.90
C TRP A 444 16.54 -8.71 -13.56
N GLY A 445 17.82 -8.39 -13.40
CA GLY A 445 18.85 -9.42 -13.30
C GLY A 445 18.91 -10.24 -14.60
N GLU A 446 18.50 -11.50 -14.54
CA GLU A 446 18.42 -12.39 -15.71
C GLU A 446 16.99 -12.63 -16.22
N GLU A 447 15.97 -12.17 -15.48
CA GLU A 447 14.57 -12.48 -15.75
C GLU A 447 13.86 -11.38 -16.54
N VAL A 448 12.85 -11.77 -17.31
CA VAL A 448 11.89 -10.89 -17.97
C VAL A 448 10.71 -10.68 -17.04
N VAL A 449 10.53 -9.44 -16.60
CA VAL A 449 9.52 -9.05 -15.60
C VAL A 449 8.56 -8.01 -16.15
N VAL A 450 7.38 -7.89 -15.54
CA VAL A 450 6.47 -6.77 -15.81
C VAL A 450 7.04 -5.49 -15.21
N VAL A 451 7.06 -4.42 -15.99
CA VAL A 451 7.38 -3.07 -15.52
C VAL A 451 6.24 -2.10 -15.76
N THR A 452 6.16 -1.12 -14.86
CA THR A 452 5.19 -0.02 -14.89
C THR A 452 5.93 1.28 -14.55
N PRO A 453 5.40 2.47 -14.86
CA PRO A 453 5.92 3.71 -14.30
C PRO A 453 6.02 3.61 -12.77
N GLY A 454 7.24 3.74 -12.24
CA GLY A 454 7.49 3.80 -10.80
C GLY A 454 7.27 5.21 -10.30
N CYS A 455 8.25 6.08 -10.60
CA CYS A 455 8.19 7.52 -10.38
C CYS A 455 8.57 8.22 -11.68
N GLN A 456 7.62 8.93 -12.30
CA GLN A 456 7.83 9.75 -13.50
C GLN A 456 7.56 11.20 -13.14
N ASP A 457 8.41 11.74 -12.28
CA ASP A 457 8.16 12.99 -11.59
C ASP A 457 8.61 14.17 -12.45
N MET A 458 7.70 15.10 -12.63
CA MET A 458 7.92 16.45 -13.16
C MET A 458 7.61 17.40 -12.02
N VAL A 459 8.64 17.83 -11.31
CA VAL A 459 8.52 18.59 -10.05
C VAL A 459 8.78 20.05 -10.30
N THR A 460 7.91 20.92 -9.79
CA THR A 460 8.06 22.37 -9.86
C THR A 460 7.86 23.01 -8.49
N PHE A 461 8.81 23.86 -8.10
CA PHE A 461 8.76 24.64 -6.87
C PHE A 461 8.41 26.09 -7.17
N VAL A 462 7.43 26.61 -6.44
CA VAL A 462 6.92 27.98 -6.59
C VAL A 462 7.07 28.72 -5.25
N ASP A 463 7.62 29.93 -5.29
CA ASP A 463 7.76 30.81 -4.12
C ASP A 463 6.44 31.48 -3.70
N GLU A 464 6.51 32.39 -2.72
CA GLU A 464 5.34 33.11 -2.20
C GLU A 464 4.78 34.12 -3.20
N GLU A 465 5.62 34.62 -4.11
CA GLU A 465 5.29 35.55 -5.19
C GLU A 465 4.69 34.86 -6.42
N GLY A 466 4.71 33.53 -6.48
CA GLY A 466 4.18 32.73 -7.58
C GLY A 466 5.18 32.46 -8.71
N SER A 467 6.47 32.74 -8.48
CA SER A 467 7.55 32.50 -9.43
C SER A 467 8.17 31.12 -9.24
N VAL A 468 8.57 30.49 -10.36
CA VAL A 468 9.24 29.17 -10.34
C VAL A 468 10.67 29.37 -9.85
N THR A 469 11.02 28.73 -8.74
CA THR A 469 12.35 28.83 -8.13
C THR A 469 13.26 27.67 -8.52
N ASP A 470 12.68 26.48 -8.70
CA ASP A 470 13.41 25.28 -9.09
C ASP A 470 12.47 24.26 -9.75
N SER A 471 13.03 23.34 -10.52
CA SER A 471 12.30 22.24 -11.14
C SER A 471 13.24 21.11 -11.56
N PHE A 472 12.74 19.88 -11.53
CA PHE A 472 13.47 18.75 -12.13
C PHE A 472 12.53 17.70 -12.72
N ASN A 473 13.11 16.86 -13.58
CA ASN A 473 12.47 15.70 -14.20
C ASN A 473 13.18 14.42 -13.76
N ARG A 474 12.42 13.42 -13.29
CA ARG A 474 12.94 12.12 -12.90
C ARG A 474 12.04 11.01 -13.42
N PHE A 475 12.51 10.26 -14.40
CA PHE A 475 11.72 9.24 -15.11
C PHE A 475 12.23 7.83 -14.82
N THR A 476 11.44 7.06 -14.09
CA THR A 476 11.81 5.72 -13.63
C THR A 476 10.71 4.70 -13.86
N MET A 477 11.09 3.55 -14.40
CA MET A 477 10.26 2.35 -14.52
C MET A 477 10.58 1.38 -13.39
N ALA A 478 9.56 0.75 -12.82
CA ALA A 478 9.69 -0.19 -11.72
C ALA A 478 9.12 -1.56 -12.06
N ALA A 479 9.80 -2.61 -11.61
CA ALA A 479 9.28 -3.97 -11.66
C ALA A 479 8.16 -4.17 -10.63
N ILE A 480 7.12 -4.90 -11.00
CA ILE A 480 5.96 -5.13 -10.13
C ILE A 480 5.31 -6.48 -10.44
N ASN A 481 4.81 -7.17 -9.42
CA ASN A 481 3.82 -8.23 -9.60
C ASN A 481 2.42 -7.59 -9.65
N PRO A 482 1.71 -7.61 -10.80
CA PRO A 482 0.45 -6.89 -10.95
C PRO A 482 -0.72 -7.39 -10.11
N HIS A 483 -0.68 -8.64 -9.62
CA HIS A 483 -1.83 -9.32 -8.99
C HIS A 483 -3.08 -9.33 -9.87
N THR A 484 -2.88 -9.62 -11.16
CA THR A 484 -3.96 -9.74 -12.17
C THR A 484 -3.84 -11.05 -12.93
N THR A 485 -3.29 -12.08 -12.27
CA THR A 485 -2.99 -13.39 -12.84
C THR A 485 -4.25 -14.01 -13.41
N GLN A 486 -4.18 -14.49 -14.64
CA GLN A 486 -5.27 -15.18 -15.31
C GLN A 486 -4.94 -16.65 -15.58
N GLU A 487 -5.97 -17.46 -15.71
CA GLU A 487 -5.84 -18.89 -16.07
C GLU A 487 -5.08 -19.08 -17.38
N LYS A 488 -5.35 -18.22 -18.38
CA LYS A 488 -4.63 -18.23 -19.66
C LYS A 488 -3.52 -17.18 -19.64
N GLY A 489 -2.34 -17.58 -20.12
CA GLY A 489 -1.25 -16.65 -20.39
C GLY A 489 -1.58 -15.69 -21.53
N ARG A 490 -0.79 -14.62 -21.62
CA ARG A 490 -0.82 -13.61 -22.68
C ARG A 490 -0.53 -14.27 -24.04
N THR A 491 -1.13 -13.72 -25.08
CA THR A 491 -0.91 -14.20 -26.45
C THR A 491 0.50 -13.89 -26.94
N CYS A 492 1.05 -14.71 -27.85
CA CYS A 492 2.36 -14.48 -28.42
C CYS A 492 2.49 -13.09 -29.09
N VAL A 493 1.43 -12.61 -29.73
CA VAL A 493 1.38 -11.29 -30.39
C VAL A 493 1.53 -10.15 -29.38
N ASP A 494 0.95 -10.28 -28.19
CA ASP A 494 1.02 -9.23 -27.16
C ASP A 494 2.46 -9.00 -26.64
N CYS A 495 3.31 -10.03 -26.67
CA CYS A 495 4.71 -9.92 -26.27
C CYS A 495 5.65 -9.65 -27.46
N HIS A 496 5.46 -10.34 -28.58
CA HIS A 496 6.42 -10.33 -29.69
C HIS A 496 6.12 -9.30 -30.78
N ALA A 497 4.89 -8.78 -30.88
CA ALA A 497 4.50 -7.82 -31.92
C ALA A 497 4.10 -6.43 -31.38
N SER A 498 4.04 -6.27 -30.06
CA SER A 498 3.68 -5.01 -29.42
C SER A 498 4.94 -4.17 -29.12
N THR A 499 5.08 -3.03 -29.79
CA THR A 499 6.18 -2.07 -29.53
C THR A 499 6.15 -1.54 -28.10
N LYS A 500 4.94 -1.32 -27.58
CA LYS A 500 4.74 -0.86 -26.21
C LYS A 500 5.17 -1.92 -25.19
N THR A 501 4.84 -3.20 -25.44
CA THR A 501 5.21 -4.29 -24.51
C THR A 501 6.72 -4.42 -24.38
N VAL A 502 7.48 -4.22 -25.46
CA VAL A 502 8.96 -4.30 -25.43
C VAL A 502 9.65 -3.00 -25.00
N GLY A 503 8.89 -1.99 -24.57
CA GLY A 503 9.43 -0.75 -24.01
C GLY A 503 9.75 0.37 -25.01
N LEU A 504 9.42 0.21 -26.30
CA LEU A 504 9.53 1.29 -27.29
C LEU A 504 8.40 2.32 -27.17
N GLY A 505 7.35 2.02 -26.41
CA GLY A 505 6.12 2.81 -26.36
C GLY A 505 5.14 2.48 -27.49
N GLU A 506 3.95 3.08 -27.42
CA GLU A 506 2.98 3.02 -28.51
C GLU A 506 3.56 3.72 -29.75
N GLY A 507 3.42 3.10 -30.91
CA GLY A 507 4.00 3.64 -32.13
C GLY A 507 3.94 2.67 -33.30
N THR A 508 4.74 2.93 -34.33
CA THR A 508 4.75 2.12 -35.54
C THR A 508 6.17 1.80 -35.98
N LEU A 509 6.42 0.52 -36.27
CA LEU A 509 7.62 0.06 -36.95
C LEU A 509 7.40 0.09 -38.47
N ARG A 510 8.41 0.57 -39.21
CA ARG A 510 8.41 0.58 -40.69
C ARG A 510 9.80 0.29 -41.20
N VAL A 511 9.89 -0.35 -42.36
CA VAL A 511 11.14 -0.40 -43.12
C VAL A 511 11.20 0.83 -44.02
N LYS A 512 12.27 1.62 -43.91
CA LYS A 512 12.54 2.76 -44.78
C LYS A 512 13.96 2.66 -45.29
N ASN A 513 14.13 2.67 -46.62
CA ASN A 513 15.44 2.51 -47.28
C ASN A 513 16.19 1.23 -46.82
N GLY A 514 15.45 0.14 -46.60
CA GLY A 514 15.99 -1.13 -46.13
C GLY A 514 16.46 -1.14 -44.66
N VAL A 515 16.06 -0.14 -43.86
CA VAL A 515 16.37 -0.06 -42.43
C VAL A 515 15.08 -0.01 -41.61
N VAL A 516 15.02 -0.78 -40.52
CA VAL A 516 13.90 -0.74 -39.58
C VAL A 516 13.95 0.57 -38.78
N GLN A 517 12.83 1.27 -38.75
CA GLN A 517 12.65 2.52 -38.02
C GLN A 517 11.40 2.45 -37.15
N PHE A 518 11.50 3.01 -35.95
CA PHE A 518 10.36 3.18 -35.05
C PHE A 518 9.95 4.65 -35.01
N THR A 519 8.66 4.92 -35.05
CA THR A 519 8.09 6.25 -34.81
C THR A 519 7.18 6.18 -33.59
N PRO A 520 7.55 6.83 -32.46
CA PRO A 520 6.72 6.84 -31.27
C PRO A 520 5.49 7.74 -31.46
N GLN A 521 4.40 7.36 -30.79
CA GLN A 521 3.18 8.16 -30.68
C GLN A 521 3.35 9.27 -29.65
N HIS A 522 3.91 8.97 -28.48
CA HIS A 522 4.23 9.96 -27.44
C HIS A 522 5.71 10.38 -27.53
N ARG A 523 5.96 11.69 -27.58
CA ARG A 523 7.32 12.25 -27.79
C ARG A 523 7.84 13.03 -26.59
N GLY A 524 7.21 12.86 -25.43
CA GLY A 524 7.50 13.63 -24.23
C GLY A 524 6.78 14.97 -24.18
N GLU A 525 6.83 15.60 -23.02
CA GLU A 525 6.16 16.86 -22.71
C GLU A 525 7.19 17.97 -22.43
N PRO A 526 6.90 19.23 -22.79
CA PRO A 526 7.69 20.36 -22.35
C PRO A 526 7.42 20.64 -20.86
N THR A 527 8.48 20.79 -20.07
CA THR A 527 8.42 21.12 -18.64
C THR A 527 9.33 22.30 -18.32
N ALA A 528 9.26 22.81 -17.08
CA ALA A 528 10.19 23.83 -16.60
C ALA A 528 11.66 23.37 -16.64
N SER A 529 11.91 22.06 -16.57
CA SER A 529 13.26 21.45 -16.54
C SER A 529 13.71 20.92 -17.91
N GLY A 530 12.98 21.23 -18.98
CA GLY A 530 13.26 20.75 -20.34
C GLY A 530 12.25 19.75 -20.86
N HIS A 531 12.59 19.07 -21.96
CA HIS A 531 11.69 18.13 -22.63
C HIS A 531 11.87 16.72 -22.09
N THR A 532 10.79 16.05 -21.71
CA THR A 532 10.84 14.69 -21.15
C THR A 532 11.04 13.64 -22.26
N PRO A 533 11.44 12.40 -21.92
CA PRO A 533 11.22 11.27 -22.82
C PRO A 533 9.71 11.03 -23.01
N GLY A 534 9.37 10.23 -24.04
CA GLY A 534 8.01 9.70 -24.18
C GLY A 534 7.62 8.91 -22.93
N LEU A 535 6.44 9.18 -22.36
CA LEU A 535 6.08 8.64 -21.04
C LEU A 535 6.05 7.11 -21.03
N ASP A 536 5.62 6.48 -22.12
CA ASP A 536 5.60 5.02 -22.32
C ASP A 536 6.82 4.48 -23.07
N THR A 537 7.85 5.31 -23.29
CA THR A 537 9.07 4.94 -24.02
C THR A 537 10.23 4.74 -23.04
N PHE A 538 10.55 3.49 -22.73
CA PHE A 538 11.67 3.13 -21.85
C PHE A 538 13.00 3.09 -22.62
N VAL A 539 12.97 2.70 -23.90
CA VAL A 539 14.17 2.48 -24.72
C VAL A 539 13.94 2.85 -26.18
N THR A 540 15.01 3.20 -26.88
CA THR A 540 15.02 3.36 -28.34
C THR A 540 15.24 2.01 -29.05
N LEU A 541 15.01 1.99 -30.37
CA LEU A 541 15.16 0.76 -31.18
C LEU A 541 16.59 0.20 -31.22
N ASP A 542 17.61 1.06 -31.05
CA ASP A 542 19.02 0.65 -30.94
C ASP A 542 19.43 0.23 -29.51
N GLY A 543 18.50 0.24 -28.55
CA GLY A 543 18.75 -0.18 -27.18
C GLY A 543 19.24 0.92 -26.24
N THR A 544 19.23 2.20 -26.65
CA THR A 544 19.56 3.32 -25.76
C THR A 544 18.45 3.50 -24.71
N PRO A 545 18.73 3.35 -23.41
CA PRO A 545 17.76 3.61 -22.36
C PRO A 545 17.39 5.11 -22.33
N LEU A 546 16.10 5.41 -22.25
CA LEU A 546 15.58 6.80 -22.14
C LEU A 546 15.06 7.14 -20.75
N GLN A 547 14.80 6.13 -19.93
CA GLN A 547 14.36 6.27 -18.54
C GLN A 547 15.22 5.35 -17.66
N HIS A 548 15.17 5.57 -16.36
CA HIS A 548 15.89 4.75 -15.38
C HIS A 548 15.08 3.51 -14.99
N GLY A 549 15.77 2.43 -14.59
CA GLY A 549 15.14 1.38 -13.79
C GLY A 549 15.13 1.76 -12.32
N SER A 550 14.16 1.24 -11.57
CA SER A 550 14.05 1.45 -10.13
C SER A 550 15.17 0.81 -9.31
N ARG A 551 15.91 -0.11 -9.91
CA ARG A 551 17.10 -0.77 -9.35
C ARG A 551 18.21 -0.74 -10.39
N GLU A 552 19.45 -0.82 -9.92
CA GLU A 552 20.65 -0.82 -10.79
C GLU A 552 20.59 -1.94 -11.85
N ASN A 553 20.08 -3.11 -11.49
CA ASN A 553 19.95 -4.27 -12.35
C ASN A 553 18.58 -4.38 -13.07
N LEU A 554 17.72 -3.37 -12.98
CA LEU A 554 16.49 -3.28 -13.77
C LEU A 554 16.73 -2.40 -15.00
N ARG A 555 16.61 -2.99 -16.19
CA ARG A 555 16.91 -2.31 -17.45
C ARG A 555 15.91 -2.65 -18.55
N PRO A 556 15.72 -1.80 -19.57
CA PRO A 556 14.99 -2.21 -20.76
C PRO A 556 15.74 -3.31 -21.53
N PHE A 557 15.07 -3.91 -22.51
CA PHE A 557 15.74 -4.75 -23.50
C PHE A 557 16.80 -3.96 -24.28
N ASN A 558 17.93 -4.59 -24.57
CA ASN A 558 18.93 -3.99 -25.47
C ASN A 558 18.55 -4.17 -26.95
N GLY A 559 19.31 -3.56 -27.87
CA GLY A 559 19.00 -3.58 -29.30
C GLY A 559 18.93 -5.00 -29.90
N ASP A 560 19.79 -5.92 -29.47
CA ASP A 560 19.79 -7.31 -29.93
C ASP A 560 18.58 -8.09 -29.40
N GLU A 561 18.24 -7.92 -28.11
CA GLU A 561 17.04 -8.50 -27.50
C GLU A 561 15.78 -8.00 -28.21
N LEU A 562 15.66 -6.67 -28.43
CA LEU A 562 14.55 -6.06 -29.18
C LEU A 562 14.41 -6.65 -30.58
N ARG A 563 15.52 -6.74 -31.33
CA ARG A 563 15.54 -7.34 -32.66
C ARG A 563 15.05 -8.79 -32.64
N ARG A 564 15.54 -9.61 -31.71
CA ARG A 564 15.15 -11.03 -31.60
C ARG A 564 13.66 -11.17 -31.29
N ILE A 565 13.17 -10.42 -30.31
CA ILE A 565 11.77 -10.47 -29.86
C ILE A 565 10.83 -10.04 -30.99
N LEU A 566 11.09 -8.89 -31.61
CA LEU A 566 10.22 -8.31 -32.63
C LEU A 566 10.25 -9.08 -33.96
N ARG A 567 11.33 -9.80 -34.26
CA ARG A 567 11.37 -10.70 -35.43
C ARG A 567 10.47 -11.91 -35.25
N VAL A 568 10.39 -12.48 -34.05
CA VAL A 568 9.41 -13.53 -33.74
C VAL A 568 7.98 -13.00 -33.93
N GLY A 569 7.76 -11.71 -33.67
CA GLY A 569 6.51 -10.97 -33.92
C GLY A 569 5.95 -11.14 -35.34
N LEU A 570 6.82 -11.34 -36.33
CA LEU A 570 6.43 -11.53 -37.74
C LEU A 570 5.82 -12.91 -38.01
N CYS A 571 6.09 -13.89 -37.15
CA CYS A 571 5.69 -15.28 -37.32
C CYS A 571 4.48 -15.65 -36.43
N VAL A 572 4.40 -15.09 -35.23
CA VAL A 572 3.40 -15.46 -34.21
C VAL A 572 1.95 -15.13 -34.58
N GLY A 573 1.72 -14.31 -35.60
CA GLY A 573 0.38 -14.09 -36.15
C GLY A 573 -0.19 -15.31 -36.89
N CYS A 574 0.67 -16.20 -37.41
CA CYS A 574 0.28 -17.46 -38.05
C CYS A 574 0.67 -18.69 -37.22
N HIS A 575 1.71 -18.57 -36.38
CA HIS A 575 2.23 -19.62 -35.52
C HIS A 575 1.97 -19.28 -34.04
N ASP A 576 0.73 -19.32 -33.61
CA ASP A 576 0.31 -18.84 -32.28
C ASP A 576 0.34 -19.91 -31.17
N SER A 577 0.92 -21.08 -31.45
CA SER A 577 0.98 -22.22 -30.54
C SER A 577 2.42 -22.64 -30.22
N TYR A 578 2.67 -22.96 -28.94
CA TYR A 578 3.95 -23.49 -28.47
C TYR A 578 4.34 -24.82 -29.12
N THR A 579 3.36 -25.63 -29.54
CA THR A 579 3.59 -26.92 -30.18
C THR A 579 3.80 -26.83 -31.69
N ASP A 580 3.74 -25.62 -32.27
CA ASP A 580 3.91 -25.44 -33.71
C ASP A 580 5.30 -25.94 -34.16
N PRO A 581 5.37 -26.79 -35.20
CA PRO A 581 6.64 -27.30 -35.71
C PRO A 581 7.64 -26.22 -36.14
N ALA A 582 7.16 -25.03 -36.52
CA ALA A 582 8.00 -23.90 -36.91
C ALA A 582 9.03 -23.54 -35.82
N TRP A 583 8.65 -23.68 -34.55
CA TRP A 583 9.52 -23.34 -33.42
C TRP A 583 10.63 -24.35 -33.16
N LYS A 584 10.56 -25.55 -33.73
CA LYS A 584 11.61 -26.56 -33.59
C LYS A 584 12.86 -26.24 -34.40
N THR A 585 12.68 -25.50 -35.50
CA THR A 585 13.75 -25.16 -36.45
C THR A 585 13.99 -23.67 -36.57
N TYR A 586 13.23 -22.84 -35.84
CA TYR A 586 13.39 -21.39 -35.89
C TYR A 586 14.78 -20.98 -35.38
N THR A 587 15.41 -20.11 -36.15
CA THR A 587 16.68 -19.47 -35.82
C THR A 587 16.60 -17.99 -36.18
N GLU A 588 17.60 -17.20 -35.77
CA GLU A 588 17.68 -15.79 -36.16
C GLU A 588 17.84 -15.60 -37.69
N GLU A 589 18.23 -16.62 -38.43
CA GLU A 589 18.33 -16.59 -39.89
C GLU A 589 17.01 -16.98 -40.58
N SER A 590 16.00 -17.39 -39.82
CA SER A 590 14.70 -17.78 -40.37
C SER A 590 14.02 -16.60 -41.09
N VAL A 591 13.55 -16.87 -42.30
CA VAL A 591 12.85 -15.91 -43.17
C VAL A 591 11.39 -16.33 -43.28
N CYS A 592 10.49 -15.39 -43.06
CA CYS A 592 9.06 -15.62 -43.22
C CYS A 592 8.74 -15.76 -44.71
N PRO A 593 8.17 -16.88 -45.18
CA PRO A 593 7.85 -17.08 -46.58
C PRO A 593 6.61 -16.29 -47.03
N ASP A 594 5.90 -15.60 -46.13
CA ASP A 594 4.69 -14.84 -46.46
C ASP A 594 5.01 -13.57 -47.28
N PRO A 595 4.55 -13.48 -48.54
CA PRO A 595 4.83 -12.35 -49.41
C PRO A 595 4.06 -11.06 -49.04
N ARG A 596 3.16 -11.06 -48.05
CA ARG A 596 2.28 -9.93 -47.70
C ARG A 596 2.91 -8.84 -46.82
N GLY A 597 4.24 -8.80 -46.69
CA GLY A 597 4.97 -7.71 -46.03
C GLY A 597 5.91 -8.13 -44.89
N ALA A 598 5.87 -9.41 -44.46
CA ALA A 598 6.82 -9.92 -43.47
C ALA A 598 8.24 -10.07 -44.06
N SER A 599 8.36 -10.32 -45.38
CA SER A 599 9.65 -10.54 -46.06
C SER A 599 10.57 -9.31 -46.00
N GLU A 600 10.02 -8.10 -46.11
CA GLU A 600 10.82 -6.87 -46.09
C GLU A 600 11.48 -6.68 -44.71
N PHE A 601 10.73 -6.86 -43.62
CA PHE A 601 11.26 -6.80 -42.25
C PHE A 601 12.30 -7.88 -41.95
N THR A 602 12.15 -9.09 -42.50
CA THR A 602 13.14 -10.16 -42.29
C THR A 602 14.49 -9.88 -42.94
N THR A 603 14.51 -9.13 -44.04
CA THR A 603 15.75 -8.75 -44.74
C THR A 603 16.26 -7.36 -44.40
N ALA A 604 15.47 -6.55 -43.70
CA ALA A 604 15.83 -5.19 -43.34
C ALA A 604 16.98 -5.15 -42.33
N ARG A 605 17.83 -4.14 -42.47
CA ARG A 605 18.88 -3.84 -41.50
C ARG A 605 18.24 -3.24 -40.25
N TRP A 606 18.64 -3.73 -39.09
CA TRP A 606 18.29 -3.13 -37.81
C TRP A 606 19.32 -2.07 -37.43
N PRO A 607 18.94 -1.03 -36.65
CA PRO A 607 19.91 -0.10 -36.09
C PRO A 607 21.04 -0.83 -35.36
N THR A 608 22.26 -0.32 -35.46
CA THR A 608 23.40 -0.88 -34.71
C THR A 608 23.12 -0.74 -33.21
N PRO A 609 23.12 -1.83 -32.43
CA PRO A 609 22.90 -1.75 -31.00
C PRO A 609 23.95 -0.87 -30.32
N VAL A 610 23.51 -0.04 -29.38
CA VAL A 610 24.44 0.69 -28.51
C VAL A 610 25.05 -0.31 -27.51
N PRO A 611 26.39 -0.33 -27.36
CA PRO A 611 27.04 -1.20 -26.37
C PRO A 611 26.50 -0.93 -24.96
N ARG A 612 26.46 -1.94 -24.09
CA ARG A 612 26.04 -1.69 -22.70
C ARG A 612 27.02 -0.73 -22.04
N GLN A 613 26.53 0.19 -21.23
CA GLN A 613 27.38 0.98 -20.34
C GLN A 613 28.19 0.01 -19.46
N GLY A 614 29.52 -0.01 -19.65
CA GLY A 614 30.43 -0.96 -19.01
C GLY A 614 31.03 -2.05 -19.91
N GLU A 615 30.53 -2.25 -21.14
CA GLU A 615 31.10 -3.19 -22.13
C GLU A 615 32.18 -2.56 -23.04
N GLU A 616 32.50 -1.27 -22.88
CA GLU A 616 33.57 -0.58 -23.65
C GLU A 616 35.01 -0.97 -23.27
N LYS A 617 35.20 -1.99 -22.43
CA LYS A 617 36.53 -2.54 -22.13
C LYS A 617 36.52 -4.07 -22.12
N LEU A 618 36.55 -4.67 -23.31
CA LEU A 618 37.16 -5.99 -23.54
C LEU A 618 37.93 -5.99 -24.86
#